data_AF-A0A929NEU4-F1
#
_entry.id   AF-A0A929NEU4-F1
#
_cell.length_a   1.000
_cell.length_b   1.000
_cell.length_c   1.000
_cell.angle_alpha   90.00
_cell.angle_beta   90.00
_cell.angle_gamma   90.00
#
_symmetry.space_group_name_H-M   'P 1'
#
loop_
_entity.id
_entity.type
_entity.pdbx_description
1 polymer ?
#
loop_
_entity_poly.entity_id
_entity_poly.type
_entity_poly.pdbx_seq_one_letter_code
_entity_poly.pdbx_strand_id
1 'polypeptide(L)' 'MEKIVEIGARKSISPLERLETILHPCVSFVIIPIFALANAGVVIELLETT' A
#
# COMPACT_ATOMS: atom_id res chain seq x y z
N MET A 1 14.23 -37.53 2.36
CA MET A 1 13.20 -36.94 1.48
C MET A 1 12.34 -35.91 2.20
N GLU A 2 11.91 -36.16 3.44
CA GLU A 2 11.05 -35.27 4.25
C GLU A 2 11.61 -33.85 4.44
N LYS A 3 12.92 -33.70 4.69
CA LYS A 3 13.58 -32.39 4.81
C LYS A 3 13.48 -31.52 3.55
N ILE A 4 13.36 -32.11 2.36
CA ILE A 4 13.36 -31.36 1.09
C ILE A 4 11.98 -30.74 0.85
N VAL A 5 10.92 -31.47 1.19
CA VAL A 5 9.53 -31.02 1.12
C VAL A 5 9.28 -29.90 2.14
N GLU A 6 9.85 -30.03 3.34
CA GLU A 6 9.78 -29.00 4.38
C GLU A 6 10.45 -27.68 3.98
N ILE A 7 11.60 -27.74 3.28
CA ILE A 7 12.31 -26.55 2.79
C ILE A 7 11.54 -25.87 1.64
N GLY A 8 10.86 -26.64 0.78
CA GLY A 8 10.02 -26.10 -0.29
C GLY A 8 8.76 -25.40 0.21
N ALA A 9 8.12 -25.96 1.24
CA ALA A 9 6.94 -25.37 1.87
C ALA A 9 7.28 -24.04 2.59
N ARG A 10 8.42 -23.97 3.30
CA ARG A 10 8.84 -22.78 4.06
C ARG A 10 9.27 -21.58 3.19
N LYS A 11 9.53 -21.79 1.90
CA LYS A 11 9.87 -20.72 0.93
C LYS A 11 8.69 -20.19 0.12
N SER A 12 7.50 -20.75 0.34
CA SER A 12 6.30 -20.36 -0.38
C SER A 12 5.63 -19.20 0.35
N ILE A 13 6.14 -17.98 0.16
CA ILE A 13 5.44 -16.75 0.58
C ILE A 13 4.02 -16.83 0.00
N SER A 14 3.01 -16.57 0.84
CA SER A 14 1.63 -16.58 0.38
C SER A 14 1.47 -15.62 -0.80
N PRO A 15 0.81 -16.00 -1.90
CA PRO A 15 0.56 -15.09 -3.02
C PRO A 15 -0.07 -13.76 -2.57
N LEU A 16 -0.88 -13.80 -1.51
CA LEU A 16 -1.50 -12.62 -0.91
C LEU A 16 -0.49 -11.72 -0.20
N GLU A 17 0.41 -12.29 0.61
CA GLU A 17 1.47 -11.51 1.28
C GLU A 17 2.41 -10.85 0.26
N ARG A 18 2.72 -11.55 -0.84
CA ARG A 18 3.51 -10.98 -1.94
C ARG A 18 2.77 -9.84 -2.63
N LEU A 19 1.46 -9.98 -2.86
CA LEU A 19 0.64 -8.93 -3.45
C LEU A 19 0.53 -7.72 -2.52
N GLU A 20 0.30 -7.95 -1.22
CA GLU A 20 0.26 -6.92 -0.20
C GLU A 20 1.57 -6.14 -0.15
N THR A 21 2.72 -6.83 -0.14
CA THR A 21 4.05 -6.18 -0.17
C THR A 21 4.22 -5.25 -1.37
N ILE A 22 3.68 -5.62 -2.54
CA ILE A 22 3.77 -4.81 -3.75
C ILE A 22 2.81 -3.61 -3.70
N LEU A 23 1.59 -3.80 -3.18
CA LEU A 23 0.56 -2.77 -3.17
C LEU A 23 0.69 -1.80 -2.00
N HIS A 24 1.22 -2.24 -0.86
CA HIS A 24 1.24 -1.48 0.38
C HIS A 24 1.89 -0.08 0.23
N PRO A 25 3.04 0.08 -0.47
CA PRO A 25 3.63 1.40 -0.67
C PRO A 25 2.75 2.31 -1.55
N CYS A 26 2.22 1.81 -2.67
CA CYS A 26 1.38 2.60 -3.57
C CYS A 26 0.11 3.07 -2.86
N VAL A 27 -0.55 2.17 -2.13
CA VAL A 27 -1.75 2.50 -1.37
C VAL A 27 -1.44 3.55 -0.30
N SER A 28 -0.40 3.32 0.52
CA SER A 28 -0.10 4.16 1.68
C SER A 28 0.42 5.55 1.31
N PHE A 29 1.18 5.68 0.21
CA PHE A 29 1.83 6.93 -0.17
C PHE A 29 1.14 7.69 -1.31
N VAL A 30 0.28 7.04 -2.10
CA VAL A 30 -0.39 7.67 -3.24
C VAL A 30 -1.90 7.67 -3.04
N ILE A 31 -2.50 6.48 -2.90
CA ILE A 31 -3.96 6.36 -2.90
C ILE A 31 -4.57 7.01 -1.65
N ILE A 32 -4.08 6.66 -0.46
CA ILE A 32 -4.63 7.18 0.80
C ILE A 32 -4.48 8.71 0.90
N PRO A 33 -3.30 9.31 0.63
CA PRO A 33 -3.15 10.77 0.69
C PRO A 33 -4.02 11.52 -0.33
N ILE A 34 -4.11 11.03 -1.57
CA ILE A 34 -4.95 11.67 -2.61
C ILE A 34 -6.43 11.55 -2.25
N PHE A 35 -6.86 10.36 -1.84
CA PHE A 35 -8.25 10.14 -1.42
C PHE A 35 -8.61 11.04 -0.25
N ALA A 36 -7.75 11.12 0.76
CA ALA A 36 -7.96 12.00 1.90
C ALA A 36 -8.02 13.46 1.46
N LEU A 37 -7.10 13.95 0.64
CA LEU A 37 -7.07 15.34 0.18
C LEU A 37 -8.33 15.71 -0.63
N ALA A 38 -8.73 14.86 -1.58
CA ALA A 38 -9.91 15.08 -2.42
C ALA A 38 -11.21 15.12 -1.60
N ASN A 39 -11.27 14.36 -0.50
CA ASN A 39 -12.46 14.24 0.36
C ASN A 39 -12.36 15.02 1.67
N ALA A 40 -11.24 15.71 1.94
CA ALA A 40 -11.02 16.38 3.22
C ALA A 40 -11.95 17.59 3.43
N GLY A 41 -12.68 18.02 2.39
CA GLY A 41 -13.66 19.11 2.48
C GLY A 41 -13.05 20.45 2.87
N VAL A 42 -11.74 20.61 2.67
CA VAL A 42 -11.00 21.81 3.05
C VAL A 42 -11.19 22.88 1.99
N VAL A 43 -11.73 24.03 2.39
CA VAL A 43 -11.78 25.23 1.54
C VAL A 43 -10.37 25.84 1.54
N ILE A 44 -9.70 25.75 0.40
CA ILE A 44 -8.42 26.44 0.21
C ILE A 44 -8.74 27.89 -0.17
N GLU A 45 -8.73 28.77 0.82
CA GLU A 45 -8.67 30.21 0.56
C GLU A 45 -7.28 30.53 0.02
N LEU A 46 -7.20 30.74 -1.30
CA LEU A 46 -6.02 31.34 -1.89
C LEU A 46 -5.98 32.78 -1.39
N LEU A 47 -4.94 33.13 -0.63
CA LEU A 47 -4.68 34.51 -0.23
C LEU A 47 -4.72 35.39 -1.48
N GLU A 48 -5.80 36.15 -1.66
CA GLU A 48 -5.83 37.24 -2.60
C GLU A 48 -4.84 38.29 -2.08
N THR A 49 -3.65 38.33 -2.66
CA THR A 49 -2.77 39.48 -2.58
C THR A 49 -3.43 40.63 -3.37
N THR A 50 -4.33 41.35 -2.72
CA THR A 50 -4.81 42.70 -3.12
C THR A 50 -4.69 43.62 -1.92
#